data_AF-A0A7T8GX32-F1
#
_entry.id   AF-A0A7T8GX32-F1
#
_cell.length_a   1.000
_cell.length_b   1.000
_cell.length_c   1.000
_cell.angle_alpha   90.00
_cell.angle_beta   90.00
_cell.angle_gamma   90.00
#
_symmetry.space_group_name_H-M   'P 1'
#
loop_
_entity.id
_entity.type
_entity.pdbx_description
1 polymer ?
#
loop_
_entity_poly.entity_id
_entity_poly.type
_entity_poly.pdbx_seq_one_letter_code
_entity_poly.pdbx_strand_id
1 'polypeptide(L)'
;MSSKQDRRAAILVALRAGFPKTTVYRVAQYLNEFNGNATPLRKTQDRSRSKKRTPKFLHELQERINDDPSTSMRYLVVKMNVDEKTIRTAVHEDFRSKSYASKAKISSQTIFHFLVEGDVPPSSPDCNLLDYYVWGVLERESNKHSHISVVSLKASIVEAVASMNKKHLVNACTRFRSRLEAVFEADGGWFE
;
A
#
# COMPACT_ATOMS: atom_id res chain seq x y z
N MET A 1 -3.52 -11.63 -69.99
CA MET A 1 -4.52 -10.59 -69.67
C MET A 1 -4.29 -10.14 -68.24
N SER A 2 -4.41 -8.84 -68.00
CA SER A 2 -3.65 -8.07 -67.00
C SER A 2 -3.98 -8.42 -65.54
N SER A 3 -2.97 -8.74 -64.71
CA SER A 3 -3.04 -8.88 -63.24
C SER A 3 -3.79 -7.74 -62.51
N LYS A 4 -3.94 -6.57 -63.16
CA LYS A 4 -4.72 -5.44 -62.66
C LYS A 4 -6.24 -5.64 -62.77
N GLN A 5 -6.72 -6.43 -63.73
CA GLN A 5 -8.14 -6.70 -63.96
C GLN A 5 -8.71 -7.60 -62.84
N ASP A 6 -7.96 -8.63 -62.44
CA ASP A 6 -8.33 -9.55 -61.37
C ASP A 6 -8.33 -8.88 -59.99
N ARG A 7 -7.41 -7.93 -59.74
CA ARG A 7 -7.38 -7.12 -58.51
C ARG A 7 -8.62 -6.23 -58.37
N ARG A 8 -9.07 -5.60 -59.46
CA ARG A 8 -10.29 -4.79 -59.48
C ARG A 8 -11.52 -5.65 -59.21
N ALA A 9 -11.59 -6.85 -59.79
CA ALA A 9 -12.66 -7.80 -59.53
C ALA A 9 -12.70 -8.22 -58.04
N ALA A 10 -11.55 -8.53 -57.43
CA ALA A 10 -11.48 -8.92 -56.03
C ALA A 10 -11.92 -7.81 -55.05
N ILE A 11 -11.54 -6.55 -55.31
CA ILE A 11 -11.98 -5.39 -54.53
C ILE A 11 -13.51 -5.24 -54.62
N LEU A 12 -14.07 -5.38 -55.83
CA LEU A 12 -15.52 -5.28 -56.05
C LEU A 12 -16.29 -6.40 -55.35
N VAL A 13 -15.78 -7.64 -55.37
CA VAL A 13 -16.39 -8.78 -54.67
C VAL A 13 -16.41 -8.54 -53.16
N ALA A 14 -15.31 -8.06 -52.56
CA ALA A 14 -15.25 -7.77 -51.14
C ALA A 14 -16.20 -6.64 -50.72
N LEU A 15 -16.32 -5.59 -51.53
CA LEU A 15 -17.29 -4.51 -51.27
C LEU A 15 -18.74 -5.01 -51.37
N ARG A 16 -19.03 -5.87 -52.35
CA ARG A 16 -20.37 -6.45 -52.55
C ARG A 16 -20.76 -7.45 -51.46
N ALA A 17 -19.76 -8.09 -50.83
CA ALA A 17 -19.93 -8.92 -49.64
C ALA A 17 -20.15 -8.10 -48.35
N GLY A 18 -20.20 -6.76 -48.43
CA GLY A 18 -20.54 -5.88 -47.30
C GLY A 18 -19.35 -5.43 -46.44
N PHE A 19 -18.11 -5.70 -46.86
CA PHE A 19 -16.95 -5.21 -46.12
C PHE A 19 -16.81 -3.68 -46.26
N PRO A 20 -16.46 -2.95 -45.18
CA PRO A 20 -16.25 -1.51 -45.24
C PRO A 20 -15.15 -1.14 -46.23
N LYS A 21 -15.38 -0.09 -47.03
CA LYS A 21 -14.40 0.42 -48.01
C LYS A 21 -13.02 0.62 -47.39
N THR A 22 -12.95 1.17 -46.18
CA THR A 22 -11.70 1.40 -45.44
C THR A 22 -10.89 0.12 -45.20
N THR A 23 -11.56 -0.98 -44.88
CA THR A 23 -10.94 -2.29 -44.65
C THR A 23 -10.42 -2.87 -45.96
N VAL A 24 -11.22 -2.82 -47.02
CA VAL A 24 -10.85 -3.36 -48.34
C VAL A 24 -9.62 -2.62 -48.90
N TYR A 25 -9.59 -1.29 -48.82
CA TYR A 25 -8.46 -0.50 -49.30
C TYR A 25 -7.20 -0.67 -48.44
N ARG A 26 -7.32 -0.77 -47.10
CA ARG A 26 -6.17 -1.06 -46.22
C ARG A 26 -5.53 -2.42 -46.54
N VAL A 27 -6.34 -3.45 -46.75
CA VAL A 27 -5.84 -4.80 -47.07
C VAL A 27 -5.23 -4.82 -48.47
N ALA A 28 -5.87 -4.19 -49.46
CA ALA A 28 -5.33 -4.09 -50.82
C ALA A 28 -3.98 -3.36 -50.86
N GLN A 29 -3.84 -2.29 -50.09
CA GLN A 29 -2.59 -1.56 -49.94
C GLN A 29 -1.50 -2.45 -49.32
N TYR A 30 -1.81 -3.13 -48.21
CA TYR A 30 -0.87 -4.02 -47.53
C TYR A 30 -0.38 -5.18 -48.42
N LEU A 31 -1.26 -5.79 -49.20
CA LEU A 31 -0.89 -6.88 -50.12
C LEU A 31 -0.07 -6.40 -51.32
N ASN A 32 -0.28 -5.16 -51.79
CA ASN A 32 0.55 -4.56 -52.84
C ASN A 32 1.96 -4.27 -52.35
N GLU A 33 2.13 -3.87 -51.09
CA GLU A 33 3.43 -3.60 -50.47
C GLU A 33 4.25 -4.89 -50.21
N PHE A 34 3.60 -6.05 -50.07
CA PHE A 34 4.23 -7.31 -49.67
C PHE A 34 4.36 -8.39 -50.77
N ASN A 35 4.27 -8.04 -52.06
CA ASN A 35 4.51 -8.94 -53.19
C ASN A 35 3.77 -10.31 -53.13
N GLY A 36 2.54 -10.29 -52.60
CA GLY A 36 1.59 -11.39 -52.75
C GLY A 36 1.75 -12.59 -51.81
N ASN A 37 2.67 -12.59 -50.84
CA ASN A 37 2.84 -13.73 -49.93
C ASN A 37 3.00 -13.34 -48.45
N ALA A 38 2.08 -12.51 -47.94
CA ALA A 38 2.08 -12.10 -46.53
C ALA A 38 0.88 -12.66 -45.77
N THR A 39 1.16 -13.47 -44.75
CA THR A 39 0.22 -13.77 -43.67
C THR A 39 0.09 -12.53 -42.79
N PRO A 40 -1.10 -11.93 -42.64
CA PRO A 40 -1.25 -10.70 -41.87
C PRO A 40 -1.03 -10.99 -40.37
N LEU A 41 0.16 -10.67 -39.87
CA LEU A 41 0.41 -10.65 -38.43
C LEU A 41 -0.32 -9.46 -37.81
N ARG A 42 -1.19 -9.75 -36.84
CA ARG A 42 -1.86 -8.71 -36.05
C ARG A 42 -0.79 -7.87 -35.34
N LYS A 43 -0.88 -6.55 -35.45
CA LYS A 43 0.03 -5.63 -34.75
C LYS A 43 -0.04 -5.94 -33.25
N THR A 44 1.03 -6.49 -32.68
CA THR A 44 1.11 -6.76 -31.24
C THR A 44 1.09 -5.40 -30.53
N GLN A 45 0.04 -5.15 -29.77
CA GLN A 45 -0.09 -3.91 -29.03
C GLN A 45 0.83 -4.01 -27.82
N ASP A 46 1.91 -3.21 -27.80
CA ASP A 46 2.78 -3.10 -26.64
C ASP A 46 1.95 -2.57 -25.45
N ARG A 47 1.72 -3.44 -24.47
CA ARG A 47 1.00 -3.12 -23.23
C ARG A 47 1.88 -2.36 -22.23
N SER A 48 3.12 -2.03 -22.56
CA SER A 48 3.98 -1.11 -21.78
C SER A 48 3.47 0.33 -21.75
N ARG A 49 2.21 0.58 -22.14
CA ARG A 49 1.55 1.89 -22.05
C ARG A 49 1.56 2.39 -20.61
N SER A 50 2.41 3.40 -20.42
CA SER A 50 2.49 4.36 -19.30
C SER A 50 3.44 3.99 -18.15
N LYS A 51 4.75 4.17 -18.38
CA LYS A 51 5.80 4.22 -17.33
C LYS A 51 5.71 5.48 -16.44
N LYS A 52 4.52 5.81 -15.91
CA LYS A 52 4.38 6.87 -14.89
C LYS A 52 4.41 6.29 -13.48
N ARG A 53 3.78 5.12 -13.30
CA ARG A 53 3.77 4.33 -12.05
C ARG A 53 5.07 3.52 -11.92
N THR A 54 6.19 4.21 -11.75
CA THR A 54 7.51 3.58 -11.51
C THR A 54 7.77 3.38 -10.02
N PRO A 55 8.65 2.44 -9.61
CA PRO A 55 8.99 2.27 -8.19
C PRO A 55 9.50 3.56 -7.53
N LYS A 56 10.29 4.35 -8.26
CA LYS A 56 10.78 5.65 -7.81
C LYS A 56 9.63 6.64 -7.55
N PHE A 57 8.67 6.72 -8.47
CA PHE A 57 7.48 7.54 -8.30
C PHE A 57 6.65 7.13 -7.08
N LEU A 58 6.46 5.82 -6.86
CA LEU A 58 5.71 5.33 -5.71
C LEU A 58 6.41 5.67 -4.40
N HIS A 59 7.74 5.55 -4.33
CA HIS A 59 8.50 5.96 -3.16
C HIS A 59 8.33 7.46 -2.87
N GLU A 60 8.51 8.30 -3.88
CA GLU A 60 8.41 9.76 -3.75
C GLU A 60 6.99 10.22 -3.36
N LEU A 61 5.97 9.54 -3.90
CA LEU A 61 4.57 9.78 -3.53
C LEU A 61 4.31 9.37 -2.07
N GLN A 62 4.88 8.24 -1.64
CA GLN A 62 4.73 7.71 -0.30
C GLN A 62 5.43 8.59 0.74
N GLU A 63 6.64 9.07 0.47
CA GLU A 63 7.34 10.04 1.32
C GLU A 63 6.49 11.29 1.54
N ARG A 64 5.98 11.92 0.48
CA ARG A 64 5.16 13.13 0.61
C ARG A 64 3.88 12.91 1.41
N ILE A 65 3.23 11.76 1.23
CA ILE A 65 2.04 11.41 2.01
C ILE A 65 2.40 11.18 3.49
N ASN A 66 3.60 10.66 3.77
CA ASN A 66 4.07 10.46 5.14
C ASN A 66 4.50 11.77 5.80
N ASP A 67 5.07 12.71 5.03
CA ASP A 67 5.52 14.02 5.52
C ASP A 67 4.33 14.88 5.98
N ASP A 68 3.25 14.90 5.19
CA ASP A 68 2.00 15.56 5.58
C ASP A 68 0.80 14.72 5.09
N PRO A 69 0.14 13.96 5.99
CA PRO A 69 -0.98 13.12 5.62
C PRO A 69 -2.27 13.92 5.31
N SER A 70 -2.31 15.22 5.63
CA SER A 70 -3.45 16.10 5.32
C SER A 70 -3.44 16.61 3.88
N THR A 71 -2.32 16.45 3.17
CA THR A 71 -2.11 16.96 1.81
C THR A 71 -3.15 16.39 0.84
N SER A 72 -3.92 17.23 0.14
CA SER A 72 -4.94 16.74 -0.82
C SER A 72 -4.33 16.01 -2.04
N MET A 73 -5.03 15.00 -2.58
CA MET A 73 -4.60 14.32 -3.83
C MET A 73 -4.43 15.32 -4.98
N ARG A 74 -5.28 16.36 -5.03
CA ARG A 74 -5.18 17.43 -6.04
C ARG A 74 -3.88 18.22 -5.92
N TYR A 75 -3.41 18.48 -4.71
CA TYR A 75 -2.11 19.11 -4.51
C TYR A 75 -0.98 18.20 -5.01
N LEU A 76 -1.03 16.90 -4.71
CA LEU A 76 -0.01 15.94 -5.18
C LEU A 76 0.00 15.82 -6.71
N VAL A 77 -1.15 15.86 -7.36
CA VAL A 77 -1.28 15.92 -8.83
C VAL A 77 -0.49 17.09 -9.40
N VAL A 78 -0.70 18.29 -8.86
CA VAL A 78 0.01 19.51 -9.29
C VAL A 78 1.51 19.39 -8.99
N LYS A 79 1.87 18.95 -7.79
CA LYS A 79 3.26 18.91 -7.32
C LYS A 79 4.10 17.88 -8.07
N MET A 80 3.55 16.70 -8.32
CA MET A 80 4.21 15.59 -9.01
C MET A 80 4.03 15.64 -10.53
N ASN A 81 3.25 16.60 -11.04
CA ASN A 81 2.96 16.79 -12.46
C ASN A 81 2.46 15.50 -13.14
N VAL A 82 1.55 14.80 -12.47
CA VAL A 82 0.93 13.55 -12.94
C VAL A 82 -0.58 13.72 -12.97
N ASP A 83 -1.27 12.84 -13.70
CA ASP A 83 -2.73 12.86 -13.74
C ASP A 83 -3.35 12.35 -12.43
N GLU A 84 -4.54 12.87 -12.11
CA GLU A 84 -5.29 12.49 -10.91
C GLU A 84 -5.60 11.00 -10.85
N LYS A 85 -5.85 10.37 -12.00
CA LYS A 85 -6.09 8.93 -12.05
C LYS A 85 -4.85 8.16 -11.62
N THR A 86 -3.63 8.54 -12.04
CA THR A 86 -2.37 7.90 -11.59
C THR A 86 -2.19 8.00 -10.07
N ILE A 87 -2.39 9.18 -9.47
CA ILE A 87 -2.31 9.37 -8.01
C ILE A 87 -3.36 8.51 -7.31
N ARG A 88 -4.63 8.60 -7.74
CA ARG A 88 -5.74 7.86 -7.15
C ARG A 88 -5.53 6.35 -7.20
N THR A 89 -5.06 5.86 -8.34
CA THR A 89 -4.78 4.44 -8.55
C THR A 89 -3.62 4.00 -7.65
N ALA A 90 -2.53 4.77 -7.56
CA ALA A 90 -1.42 4.44 -6.68
C ALA A 90 -1.83 4.42 -5.19
N VAL A 91 -2.60 5.43 -4.76
CA VAL A 91 -3.10 5.55 -3.39
C VAL A 91 -4.00 4.38 -2.99
N HIS A 92 -4.93 4.00 -3.85
CA HIS A 92 -5.95 2.99 -3.52
C HIS A 92 -5.49 1.55 -3.83
N GLU A 93 -4.70 1.33 -4.87
CA GLU A 93 -4.27 -0.01 -5.27
C GLU A 93 -2.90 -0.38 -4.68
N ASP A 94 -1.87 0.48 -4.83
CA ASP A 94 -0.52 0.17 -4.32
C ASP A 94 -0.47 0.34 -2.80
N PHE A 95 -0.91 1.49 -2.30
CA PHE A 95 -0.86 1.79 -0.87
C PHE A 95 -2.07 1.29 -0.09
N ARG A 96 -3.08 0.73 -0.79
CA ARG A 96 -4.32 0.16 -0.22
C ARG A 96 -5.02 1.07 0.79
N SER A 97 -5.03 2.36 0.53
CA SER A 97 -5.66 3.35 1.42
C SER A 97 -7.16 3.39 1.15
N LYS A 98 -8.00 2.95 2.11
CA LYS A 98 -9.48 2.94 1.93
C LYS A 98 -10.09 4.36 1.99
N SER A 99 -9.44 5.30 2.66
CA SER A 99 -9.81 6.72 2.66
C SER A 99 -8.54 7.57 2.79
N TYR A 100 -8.29 8.39 1.77
CA TYR A 100 -7.10 9.25 1.68
C TYR A 100 -7.08 10.34 2.77
N ALA A 101 -8.23 10.64 3.38
CA ALA A 101 -8.37 11.58 4.50
C ALA A 101 -8.34 10.93 5.90
N SER A 102 -8.40 9.60 6.01
CA SER A 102 -8.47 8.90 7.32
C SER A 102 -7.16 8.23 7.69
N LYS A 103 -6.04 8.88 7.38
CA LYS A 103 -4.75 8.48 7.90
C LYS A 103 -4.24 9.55 8.85
N ALA A 104 -4.89 9.64 10.02
CA ALA A 104 -4.12 9.68 11.25
C ALA A 104 -3.36 8.36 11.40
N LYS A 105 -2.50 8.01 10.42
CA LYS A 105 -1.51 6.98 10.63
C LYS A 105 -0.55 7.62 11.60
N ILE A 106 -0.52 7.10 12.82
CA ILE A 106 0.46 7.48 13.84
C ILE A 106 1.81 7.57 13.12
N SER A 107 2.29 8.81 13.02
CA SER A 107 3.53 9.10 12.29
C SER A 107 4.68 8.42 13.03
N SER A 108 5.78 8.16 12.33
CA SER A 108 6.99 7.66 13.00
C SER A 108 7.44 8.61 14.11
N GLN A 109 7.26 9.93 13.93
CA GLN A 109 7.46 10.94 14.97
C GLN A 109 6.56 10.72 16.18
N THR A 110 5.27 10.47 15.98
CA THR A 110 4.32 10.21 17.08
C THR A 110 4.66 8.92 17.83
N ILE A 111 5.08 7.87 17.12
CA ILE A 111 5.58 6.64 17.76
C ILE A 111 6.87 6.90 18.55
N PHE A 112 7.78 7.71 18.01
CA PHE A 112 9.02 8.09 18.68
C PHE A 112 8.77 8.86 19.98
N HIS A 113 7.85 9.84 19.94
CA HIS A 113 7.46 10.64 21.11
C HIS A 113 6.91 9.75 22.24
N PHE A 114 6.06 8.76 21.91
CA PHE A 114 5.51 7.85 22.91
C PHE A 114 6.51 6.80 23.44
N LEU A 115 7.36 6.23 22.57
CA LEU A 115 8.25 5.13 22.95
C LEU A 115 9.60 5.58 23.53
N VAL A 116 10.09 6.76 23.14
CA VAL A 116 11.45 7.22 23.44
C VAL A 116 11.45 8.42 24.38
N GLU A 117 10.57 9.40 24.14
CA GLU A 117 10.46 10.59 24.98
C GLU A 117 9.55 10.36 26.19
N GLY A 118 8.70 9.33 26.16
CA GLY A 118 7.87 8.92 27.29
C GLY A 118 6.65 9.81 27.53
N ASP A 119 6.30 10.64 26.55
CA ASP A 119 5.16 11.55 26.61
C ASP A 119 3.84 10.82 26.34
N VAL A 120 3.54 9.84 27.19
CA VAL A 120 2.27 9.11 27.20
C VAL A 120 1.20 10.03 27.79
N PRO A 121 0.01 10.15 27.17
CA PRO A 121 -1.05 10.97 27.72
C PRO A 121 -1.43 10.53 29.14
N PRO A 122 -1.80 11.49 30.01
CA PRO A 122 -2.20 11.18 31.37
C PRO A 122 -3.39 10.21 31.36
N SER A 123 -3.38 9.25 32.29
CA SER A 123 -4.41 8.21 32.43
C SER A 123 -4.55 7.25 31.24
N SER A 124 -3.49 7.03 30.47
CA SER A 124 -3.49 6.09 29.33
C SER A 124 -2.53 4.90 29.52
N PRO A 125 -2.84 3.95 30.42
CA PRO A 125 -2.02 2.75 30.62
C PRO A 125 -1.93 1.88 29.36
N ASP A 126 -2.95 1.92 28.50
CA ASP A 126 -2.96 1.21 27.21
C ASP A 126 -1.91 1.71 26.21
N CYS A 127 -1.36 2.90 26.46
CA CYS A 127 -0.30 3.51 25.68
C CYS A 127 1.09 3.34 26.32
N ASN A 128 1.23 2.50 27.36
CA ASN A 128 2.51 2.20 28.00
C ASN A 128 2.77 0.69 28.04
N LEU A 129 3.86 0.25 27.41
CA LEU A 129 4.27 -1.16 27.40
C LEU A 129 4.43 -1.75 28.81
N LEU A 130 4.87 -0.93 29.76
CA LEU A 130 5.00 -1.38 31.14
C LEU A 130 3.63 -1.74 31.74
N ASP A 131 2.64 -0.89 31.50
CA ASP A 131 1.31 -1.01 32.10
C ASP A 131 0.47 -2.11 31.44
N TYR A 132 0.35 -2.14 30.11
CA TYR A 132 -0.51 -3.13 29.46
C TYR A 132 0.11 -4.53 29.36
N TYR A 133 1.40 -4.71 29.69
CA TYR A 133 2.08 -5.99 29.54
C TYR A 133 3.03 -6.35 30.68
N VAL A 134 4.08 -5.55 30.92
CA VAL A 134 5.18 -5.95 31.82
C VAL A 134 4.67 -6.16 33.25
N TRP A 135 3.85 -5.27 33.78
CA TRP A 135 3.30 -5.41 35.13
C TRP A 135 2.47 -6.68 35.30
N GLY A 136 1.63 -7.04 34.31
CA GLY A 136 0.87 -8.28 34.37
C GLY A 136 1.75 -9.53 34.37
N VAL A 137 2.92 -9.50 33.72
CA VAL A 137 3.90 -10.60 33.80
C VAL A 137 4.54 -10.62 35.18
N LEU A 138 5.04 -9.49 35.66
CA LEU A 138 5.73 -9.41 36.95
C LEU A 138 4.80 -9.79 38.11
N GLU A 139 3.56 -9.33 38.10
CA GLU A 139 2.54 -9.69 39.09
C GLU A 139 2.33 -11.20 39.12
N ARG A 140 2.09 -11.82 37.95
CA ARG A 140 1.87 -13.27 37.87
C ARG A 140 3.07 -14.09 38.32
N GLU A 141 4.28 -13.66 37.98
CA GLU A 141 5.51 -14.42 38.22
C GLU A 141 6.03 -14.23 39.64
N SER A 142 6.05 -12.99 40.14
CA SER A 142 6.49 -12.72 41.51
C SER A 142 5.49 -13.28 42.53
N ASN A 143 4.19 -13.09 42.33
CA ASN A 143 3.17 -13.54 43.27
C ASN A 143 2.78 -15.03 43.13
N LYS A 144 3.56 -15.86 42.42
CA LYS A 144 3.32 -17.33 42.37
C LYS A 144 3.33 -17.97 43.75
N HIS A 145 4.10 -17.39 44.67
CA HIS A 145 4.25 -17.86 46.03
C HIS A 145 4.11 -16.68 47.00
N SER A 146 3.60 -16.97 48.20
CA SER A 146 3.52 -15.94 49.25
C SER A 146 4.91 -15.54 49.72
N HIS A 147 5.14 -14.24 49.92
CA HIS A 147 6.39 -13.72 50.45
C HIS A 147 6.27 -13.36 51.93
N ILE A 148 7.26 -13.79 52.72
CA ILE A 148 7.33 -13.52 54.17
C ILE A 148 8.02 -12.18 54.45
N SER A 149 8.79 -11.65 53.50
CA SER A 149 9.52 -10.40 53.65
C SER A 149 9.61 -9.61 52.35
N VAL A 150 9.82 -8.29 52.49
CA VAL A 150 10.07 -7.39 51.37
C VAL A 150 11.33 -7.80 50.59
N VAL A 151 12.33 -8.38 51.26
CA VAL A 151 13.55 -8.88 50.60
C VAL A 151 13.23 -10.05 49.68
N SER A 152 12.41 -11.00 50.14
CA SER A 152 11.96 -12.13 49.32
C SER A 152 11.16 -11.66 48.11
N LEU A 153 10.24 -10.71 48.30
CA LEU A 153 9.46 -10.12 47.20
C LEU A 153 10.37 -9.42 46.18
N LYS A 154 11.30 -8.57 46.64
CA LYS A 154 12.26 -7.88 45.76
C LYS A 154 13.10 -8.86 44.94
N ALA A 155 13.59 -9.93 45.57
CA ALA A 155 14.37 -10.96 44.89
C ALA A 155 13.54 -11.65 43.79
N SER A 156 12.28 -11.99 44.09
CA SER A 156 11.38 -12.62 43.14
C SER A 156 11.02 -11.71 41.96
N ILE A 157 10.83 -10.41 42.18
CA ILE A 157 10.63 -9.43 41.09
C ILE A 157 11.87 -9.37 40.18
N VAL A 158 13.07 -9.31 40.76
CA VAL A 158 14.33 -9.28 39.97
C VAL A 158 14.47 -10.55 39.13
N GLU A 159 14.15 -11.71 39.69
CA GLU A 159 14.15 -12.98 38.96
C GLU A 159 13.10 -13.02 37.84
N ALA A 160 11.89 -12.52 38.09
CA ALA A 160 10.82 -12.42 37.11
C ALA A 160 11.19 -11.50 35.92
N VAL A 161 11.87 -10.38 36.19
CA VAL A 161 12.41 -9.51 35.14
C VAL A 161 13.49 -10.24 34.34
N ALA A 162 14.42 -10.93 35.01
CA ALA A 162 15.55 -11.60 34.35
C ALA A 162 15.11 -12.80 33.49
N SER A 163 14.07 -13.51 33.92
CA SER A 163 13.50 -14.68 33.23
C SER A 163 12.49 -14.31 32.12
N MET A 164 12.24 -13.02 31.89
CA MET A 164 11.21 -12.58 30.96
C MET A 164 11.51 -13.02 29.51
N ASN A 165 10.52 -13.64 28.87
CA ASN A 165 10.68 -14.16 27.52
C ASN A 165 10.80 -13.02 26.50
N LYS A 166 11.99 -12.89 25.89
CA LYS A 166 12.29 -11.90 24.85
C LYS A 166 11.31 -11.94 23.68
N LYS A 167 10.87 -13.13 23.25
CA LYS A 167 9.90 -13.27 22.15
C LYS A 167 8.55 -12.67 22.52
N HIS A 168 8.11 -12.86 23.76
CA HIS A 168 6.85 -12.26 24.22
C HIS A 168 6.96 -10.75 24.37
N LEU A 169 8.11 -10.23 24.83
CA LEU A 169 8.37 -8.79 24.85
C LEU A 169 8.31 -8.17 23.46
N VAL A 170 8.99 -8.79 22.47
CA VAL A 170 8.91 -8.33 21.07
C VAL A 170 7.47 -8.36 20.56
N ASN A 171 6.72 -9.43 20.84
CA ASN A 171 5.31 -9.53 20.47
C ASN A 171 4.42 -8.49 21.19
N ALA A 172 4.77 -8.08 22.41
CA ALA A 172 4.06 -7.01 23.10
C ALA A 172 4.35 -5.66 22.43
N CYS A 173 5.61 -5.38 22.10
CA CYS A 173 6.01 -4.18 21.37
C CYS A 173 5.32 -4.06 20.00
N THR A 174 5.13 -5.16 19.27
CA THR A 174 4.43 -5.12 17.97
C THR A 174 2.96 -4.74 18.09
N ARG A 175 2.33 -4.96 19.25
CA ARG A 175 0.93 -4.56 19.53
C ARG A 175 0.79 -3.08 19.88
N PHE A 176 1.89 -2.38 20.13
CA PHE A 176 1.86 -0.97 20.50
C PHE A 176 1.14 -0.12 19.45
N ARG A 177 1.46 -0.36 18.17
CA ARG A 177 0.84 0.36 17.05
C ARG A 177 -0.67 0.14 16.99
N SER A 178 -1.13 -1.12 17.07
CA SER A 178 -2.55 -1.43 17.00
C SER A 178 -3.33 -0.86 18.17
N ARG A 179 -2.71 -0.77 19.36
CA ARG A 179 -3.33 -0.14 20.54
C ARG A 179 -3.52 1.36 20.34
N LEU A 180 -2.49 2.06 19.85
CA LEU A 180 -2.63 3.48 19.51
C LEU A 180 -3.71 3.69 18.44
N GLU A 181 -3.75 2.84 17.41
CA GLU A 181 -4.80 2.90 16.38
C GLU A 181 -6.20 2.74 16.99
N ALA A 182 -6.38 1.83 17.96
CA ALA A 182 -7.63 1.66 18.68
C ALA A 182 -7.99 2.88 19.56
N VAL A 183 -7.02 3.53 20.22
CA VAL A 183 -7.23 4.81 20.94
C VAL A 183 -7.72 5.89 19.98
N PHE A 184 -7.13 5.99 18.80
CA PHE A 184 -7.57 6.95 17.78
C PHE A 184 -8.98 6.63 17.26
N GLU A 185 -9.28 5.36 17.00
CA GLU A 185 -10.62 4.93 16.57
C GLU A 185 -11.69 5.18 17.65
N ALA A 186 -11.30 5.15 18.93
CA ALA A 186 -12.16 5.48 20.06
C ALA A 186 -12.20 6.99 20.37
N ASP A 187 -11.56 7.86 19.58
CA ASP A 187 -11.40 9.30 19.86
C ASP A 187 -10.87 9.58 21.28
N GLY A 188 -9.91 8.76 21.75
CA GLY A 188 -9.35 8.82 23.10
C GLY A 188 -10.16 8.07 24.17
N GLY A 189 -11.23 7.37 23.78
CA GLY A 189 -12.02 6.50 24.64
C GLY A 189 -11.36 5.15 24.97
N TRP A 190 -12.02 4.38 25.84
CA TRP A 190 -11.59 3.04 26.24
C TRP A 190 -11.83 2.02 25.12
N PHE A 191 -10.93 1.04 25.01
CA PHE A 191 -10.99 -0.05 24.04
C PHE A 191 -10.48 -1.36 24.66
N GLU A 192 -10.87 -2.51 24.10
CA GLU A 192 -10.42 -3.85 24.51
C GLU A 192 -9.75 -4.61 23.34
#